data_AF-A0A3D9YV75-F1
#
_entry.id   AF-A0A3D9YV75-F1
#
_cell.length_a   1.000
_cell.length_b   1.000
_cell.length_c   1.000
_cell.angle_alpha   90.00
_cell.angle_beta   90.00
_cell.angle_gamma   90.00
#
_symmetry.space_group_name_H-M   'P 1'
#
loop_
_entity.id
_entity.type
_entity.pdbx_description
1 polymer ?
#
loop_
_entity_poly.entity_id
_entity_poly.type
_entity_poly.pdbx_seq_one_letter_code
_entity_poly.pdbx_strand_id
1 'polypeptide(L)'
;MKILVVLSSFLLAALTLAPLGANAQSPSQRTAIANACASMGIDPAVSTYVACERSLAKTAISMNEAQRTAREQAVCRRHGYRPGTSAFALCVLDREDAAAPEQAEPFGVPALSRVAQASPTAAFSDSYQRGDQMTSVRRACAQMGTAPGTQGFQTCVGNLNMTINDEDMDANGY
;
A
#
# COMPACT_ATOMS: atom_id res chain seq x y z
N MET A 1 -10.33 0.30 -59.19
CA MET A 1 -10.30 -0.61 -58.02
C MET A 1 -8.98 -1.34 -58.02
N LYS A 2 -8.08 -1.07 -57.06
CA LYS A 2 -6.82 -1.79 -56.85
C LYS A 2 -6.86 -2.37 -55.44
N ILE A 3 -6.85 -3.70 -55.33
CA ILE A 3 -6.87 -4.43 -54.06
C ILE A 3 -5.40 -4.67 -53.67
N LEU A 4 -4.95 -4.04 -52.59
CA LEU A 4 -3.66 -4.34 -51.97
C LEU A 4 -3.89 -5.35 -50.85
N VAL A 5 -3.43 -6.58 -51.10
CA VAL A 5 -3.29 -7.63 -50.09
C VAL A 5 -2.01 -7.35 -49.31
N VAL A 6 -2.13 -6.96 -48.05
CA VAL A 6 -0.99 -6.86 -47.12
C VAL A 6 -1.08 -8.03 -46.16
N LEU A 7 -0.28 -9.05 -46.44
CA LEU A 7 0.14 -10.07 -45.48
C LEU A 7 0.98 -9.37 -44.40
N SER A 8 0.52 -9.38 -43.16
CA SER A 8 1.37 -8.98 -42.04
C SER A 8 1.21 -9.97 -40.89
N SER A 9 2.33 -10.62 -40.60
CA SER A 9 2.57 -11.66 -39.62
C SER A 9 2.22 -11.17 -38.22
N PHE A 10 1.13 -11.68 -37.63
CA PHE A 10 0.92 -11.55 -36.19
C PHE A 10 1.80 -12.56 -35.48
N LEU A 11 2.98 -12.11 -35.05
CA LEU A 11 3.79 -12.81 -34.04
C LEU A 11 2.91 -13.06 -32.81
N LEU A 12 2.72 -14.35 -32.48
CA LEU A 12 2.28 -14.75 -31.16
C LEU A 12 3.40 -14.43 -30.15
N ALA A 13 3.26 -13.30 -29.45
CA ALA A 13 4.03 -13.04 -28.24
C ALA A 13 3.28 -13.67 -27.05
N ALA A 14 3.76 -14.84 -26.69
CA ALA A 14 3.44 -15.63 -25.52
C ALA A 14 3.77 -14.90 -24.20
N LEU A 15 2.86 -15.09 -23.23
CA LEU A 15 3.02 -15.01 -21.78
C LEU A 15 3.59 -13.72 -21.16
N THR A 16 2.68 -12.90 -20.62
CA THR A 16 2.89 -12.33 -19.29
C THR A 16 1.68 -12.66 -18.41
N LEU A 17 1.78 -13.75 -17.66
CA LEU A 17 0.97 -13.91 -16.45
C LEU A 17 1.42 -12.81 -15.48
N ALA A 18 0.55 -11.85 -15.21
CA ALA A 18 0.65 -11.06 -14.00
C ALA A 18 -0.74 -10.75 -13.46
N PRO A 19 -1.30 -11.64 -12.62
CA PRO A 19 -2.14 -11.19 -11.54
C PRO A 19 -1.36 -11.26 -10.23
N LEU A 20 -1.41 -10.18 -9.47
CA LEU A 20 -1.59 -10.11 -8.02
C LEU A 20 -0.98 -8.79 -7.56
N GLY A 21 -1.82 -7.76 -7.55
CA GLY A 21 -1.57 -6.60 -6.73
C GLY A 21 -1.51 -7.04 -5.26
N ALA A 22 -0.38 -6.74 -4.62
CA ALA A 22 -0.18 -6.58 -3.18
C ALA A 22 1.34 -6.58 -2.95
N ASN A 23 1.90 -5.48 -2.41
CA ASN A 23 3.26 -5.40 -1.85
C ASN A 23 4.29 -6.31 -2.55
N ALA A 24 4.56 -6.04 -3.83
CA ALA A 24 5.38 -6.93 -4.64
C ALA A 24 6.84 -6.90 -4.19
N GLN A 25 7.21 -7.82 -3.30
CA GLN A 25 8.61 -8.11 -2.99
C GLN A 25 9.34 -8.47 -4.27
N SER A 26 10.54 -7.90 -4.45
CA SER A 26 11.35 -8.26 -5.60
C SER A 26 11.64 -9.77 -5.58
N PRO A 27 11.84 -10.41 -6.74
CA PRO A 27 12.25 -11.81 -6.81
C PRO A 27 13.48 -12.09 -5.93
N SER A 28 14.45 -11.17 -5.90
CA SER A 28 15.64 -11.26 -5.05
C SER A 28 15.33 -11.23 -3.56
N GLN A 29 14.36 -10.43 -3.13
CA GLN A 29 13.97 -10.31 -1.72
C GLN A 29 13.25 -11.58 -1.24
N ARG A 30 12.41 -12.19 -2.08
CA ARG A 30 11.78 -13.49 -1.79
C ARG A 30 12.80 -14.60 -1.61
N THR A 31 13.78 -14.70 -2.51
CA THR A 31 14.87 -15.68 -2.39
C THR A 31 15.69 -15.45 -1.11
N ALA A 32 15.98 -14.20 -0.75
CA ALA A 32 16.71 -13.90 0.48
C ALA A 32 15.92 -14.32 1.75
N ILE A 33 14.61 -14.11 1.77
CA ILE A 33 13.73 -14.53 2.87
C ILE A 33 13.70 -16.07 2.99
N ALA A 34 13.50 -16.77 1.87
CA ALA A 34 13.49 -18.23 1.83
C ALA A 34 14.83 -18.82 2.34
N ASN A 35 15.95 -18.25 1.90
CA ASN A 35 17.28 -18.64 2.35
C ASN A 35 17.51 -18.37 3.84
N ALA A 36 16.98 -17.25 4.36
CA ALA A 36 17.06 -16.94 5.79
C ALA A 36 16.28 -17.97 6.63
N CYS A 37 15.05 -18.32 6.22
CA CYS A 37 14.28 -19.38 6.88
C CYS A 37 15.00 -20.73 6.84
N ALA A 38 15.57 -21.09 5.69
CA ALA A 38 16.34 -22.33 5.56
C ALA A 38 17.62 -22.33 6.43
N SER A 39 18.33 -21.19 6.53
CA SER A 39 19.53 -21.09 7.39
C SER A 39 19.24 -21.20 8.88
N MET A 40 18.00 -20.96 9.31
CA MET A 40 17.54 -21.20 10.68
C MET A 40 17.21 -22.68 10.94
N GLY A 41 17.42 -23.56 9.95
CA GLY A 41 17.14 -24.99 10.05
C GLY A 41 15.66 -25.34 9.99
N ILE A 42 14.81 -24.41 9.54
CA ILE A 42 13.37 -24.66 9.39
C ILE A 42 13.13 -25.46 8.11
N ASP A 43 12.52 -26.63 8.24
CA ASP A 43 12.22 -27.50 7.10
C ASP A 43 11.16 -26.85 6.19
N PRO A 44 11.43 -26.65 4.88
CA PRO A 44 10.47 -26.08 3.95
C PRO A 44 9.16 -26.88 3.79
N ALA A 45 9.13 -28.15 4.20
CA ALA A 45 7.94 -28.99 4.15
C ALA A 45 6.94 -28.73 5.30
N VAL A 46 7.33 -27.99 6.35
CA VAL A 46 6.47 -27.75 7.52
C VAL A 46 5.87 -26.34 7.54
N SER A 47 4.73 -26.20 8.21
CA SER A 47 3.98 -24.94 8.29
C SER A 47 4.75 -23.79 8.97
N THR A 48 5.72 -24.10 9.81
CA THR A 48 6.58 -23.10 10.46
C THR A 48 7.49 -22.38 9.46
N TYR A 49 7.82 -23.00 8.32
CA TYR A 49 8.57 -22.33 7.25
C TYR A 49 7.77 -21.19 6.64
N VAL A 50 6.50 -21.44 6.32
CA VAL A 50 5.58 -20.41 5.79
C VAL A 50 5.36 -19.29 6.80
N ALA A 51 5.28 -19.62 8.09
CA ALA A 51 5.19 -18.62 9.15
C ALA A 51 6.47 -17.76 9.23
N CYS A 52 7.64 -18.38 9.10
CA CYS A 52 8.92 -17.70 9.01
C CYS A 52 8.96 -16.73 7.82
N GLU A 53 8.60 -17.21 6.62
CA GLU A 53 8.62 -16.39 5.41
C GLU A 53 7.69 -15.18 5.55
N ARG A 54 6.46 -15.37 6.06
CA ARG A 54 5.52 -14.27 6.30
C ARG A 54 6.06 -13.27 7.32
N SER A 55 6.66 -13.75 8.40
CA SER A 55 7.22 -12.89 9.45
C SER A 55 8.36 -12.05 8.90
N LEU A 56 9.31 -12.66 8.20
CA LEU A 56 10.43 -11.96 7.58
C LEU A 56 9.97 -11.03 6.46
N ALA A 57 8.98 -11.43 5.67
CA ALA A 57 8.37 -10.58 4.67
C ALA A 57 7.78 -9.30 5.28
N LYS A 58 7.04 -9.44 6.38
CA LYS A 58 6.49 -8.31 7.14
C LYS A 58 7.59 -7.42 7.70
N THR A 59 8.65 -8.01 8.25
CA THR A 59 9.83 -7.26 8.73
C THR A 59 10.48 -6.48 7.60
N ALA A 60 10.66 -7.09 6.43
CA ALA A 60 11.30 -6.45 5.28
C ALA A 60 10.48 -5.27 4.75
N ILE A 61 9.16 -5.41 4.69
CA ILE A 61 8.24 -4.32 4.34
C ILE A 61 8.36 -3.19 5.39
N SER A 62 8.27 -3.52 6.67
CA SER A 62 8.38 -2.55 7.76
C SER A 62 9.71 -1.80 7.76
N MET A 63 10.84 -2.48 7.48
CA MET A 63 12.14 -1.84 7.35
C MET A 63 12.20 -0.88 6.16
N ASN A 64 11.66 -1.28 5.00
CA ASN A 64 11.60 -0.41 3.83
C ASN A 64 10.76 0.85 4.10
N GLU A 65 9.60 0.69 4.75
CA GLU A 65 8.75 1.81 5.17
C GLU A 65 9.48 2.73 6.15
N ALA A 66 10.11 2.17 7.19
CA ALA A 66 10.87 2.94 8.17
C ALA A 66 12.04 3.71 7.53
N GLN A 67 12.75 3.10 6.58
CA GLN A 67 13.80 3.75 5.81
C GLN A 67 13.26 4.90 4.95
N ARG A 68 12.10 4.72 4.31
CA ARG A 68 11.44 5.77 3.54
C ARG A 68 11.06 6.94 4.46
N THR A 69 10.37 6.67 5.57
CA THR A 69 10.00 7.70 6.55
C THR A 69 11.23 8.45 7.07
N ALA A 70 12.31 7.74 7.41
CA ALA A 70 13.54 8.37 7.89
C ALA A 70 14.18 9.29 6.84
N ARG A 71 14.11 8.93 5.55
CA ARG A 71 14.57 9.80 4.45
C ARG A 71 13.73 11.06 4.37
N GLU A 72 12.40 10.96 4.42
CA GLU A 72 11.52 12.13 4.35
C GLU A 72 11.67 13.04 5.58
N GLN A 73 11.82 12.46 6.77
CA GLN A 73 12.17 13.21 7.98
C GLN A 73 13.48 13.99 7.82
N ALA A 74 14.52 13.38 7.23
CA ALA A 74 15.78 14.05 6.96
C ALA A 74 15.61 15.20 5.95
N VAL A 75 14.78 15.03 4.92
CA VAL A 75 14.45 16.10 3.98
C VAL A 75 13.76 17.26 4.70
N CYS A 76 12.70 17.00 5.47
CA CYS A 76 11.97 18.05 6.20
C CYS A 76 12.86 18.80 7.20
N ARG A 77 13.79 18.12 7.88
CA ARG A 77 14.79 18.78 8.73
C ARG A 77 15.69 19.73 7.93
N ARG A 78 16.13 19.34 6.73
CA ARG A 78 16.94 20.21 5.84
C ARG A 78 16.18 21.44 5.37
N HIS A 79 14.85 21.38 5.28
CA HIS A 79 13.99 22.52 5.00
C HIS A 79 13.74 23.43 6.22
N GLY A 80 14.34 23.12 7.38
CA GLY A 80 14.22 23.95 8.59
C GLY A 80 13.04 23.60 9.49
N TYR A 81 12.25 22.58 9.15
CA TYR A 81 11.16 22.12 10.02
C TYR A 81 11.72 21.40 11.26
N ARG A 82 11.21 21.76 12.44
CA ARG A 82 11.67 21.23 13.72
C ARG A 82 10.90 19.97 14.13
N PRO A 83 11.56 18.85 14.48
CA PRO A 83 10.89 17.67 15.02
C PRO A 83 9.97 18.00 16.21
N GLY A 84 8.84 17.29 16.31
CA GLY A 84 7.83 17.53 17.35
C GLY A 84 6.90 18.72 17.08
N THR A 85 6.99 19.35 15.90
CA THR A 85 6.04 20.38 15.46
C THR A 85 5.07 19.83 14.42
N SER A 86 3.88 20.41 14.35
CA SER A 86 2.88 20.11 13.32
C SER A 86 3.42 20.34 11.91
N ALA A 87 4.16 21.43 11.69
CA ALA A 87 4.79 21.74 10.40
C ALA A 87 5.77 20.64 9.95
N PHE A 88 6.54 20.07 10.89
CA PHE A 88 7.42 18.95 10.58
C PHE A 88 6.63 17.68 10.26
N ALA A 89 5.64 17.34 11.08
CA ALA A 89 4.83 16.14 10.87
C ALA A 89 4.05 16.18 9.54
N LEU A 90 3.48 17.33 9.19
CA LEU A 90 2.79 17.56 7.92
C LEU A 90 3.76 17.47 6.74
N CYS A 91 4.94 18.08 6.83
CA CYS A 91 5.95 17.96 5.79
C CYS A 91 6.31 16.48 5.51
N VAL A 92 6.52 15.68 6.56
CA VAL A 92 6.87 14.27 6.40
C VAL A 92 5.71 13.51 5.76
N LEU A 93 4.49 13.76 6.21
CA LEU A 93 3.28 13.12 5.68
C LEU A 93 3.07 13.44 4.19
N ASP A 94 3.10 14.72 3.82
CA ASP A 94 2.89 15.16 2.43
C ASP A 94 3.95 14.55 1.49
N ARG A 95 5.19 14.38 1.98
CA ARG A 95 6.26 13.74 1.20
C ARG A 95 6.14 12.22 1.12
N GLU A 96 5.68 11.56 2.19
CA GLU A 96 5.38 10.12 2.14
C GLU A 96 4.27 9.82 1.14
N ASP A 97 3.23 10.67 1.10
CA ASP A 97 2.10 10.51 0.20
C ASP A 97 2.51 10.83 -1.25
N ALA A 98 3.36 11.84 -1.48
CA ALA A 98 3.94 12.13 -2.80
C ALA A 98 4.93 11.07 -3.29
N ALA A 99 5.54 10.30 -2.38
CA ALA A 99 6.45 9.20 -2.70
C ALA A 99 5.75 7.83 -2.80
N ALA A 100 4.44 7.76 -2.51
CA ALA A 100 3.67 6.58 -2.82
C ALA A 100 3.67 6.40 -4.34
N PRO A 101 3.92 5.19 -4.87
CA PRO A 101 3.77 4.95 -6.29
C PRO A 101 2.35 5.35 -6.66
N GLU A 102 2.24 6.32 -7.57
CA GLU A 102 1.01 6.75 -8.22
C GLU A 102 0.21 5.49 -8.53
N GLN A 103 -0.85 5.27 -7.77
CA GLN A 103 -1.80 4.23 -8.12
C GLN A 103 -2.27 4.60 -9.52
N ALA A 104 -2.09 3.65 -10.43
CA ALA A 104 -2.45 3.73 -11.83
C ALA A 104 -3.64 4.68 -12.06
N GLU A 105 -3.39 5.67 -12.91
CA GLU A 105 -4.40 6.43 -13.64
C GLU A 105 -5.67 5.58 -13.85
N PRO A 106 -6.87 6.11 -13.61
CA PRO A 106 -8.11 5.40 -13.83
C PRO A 106 -8.26 5.16 -15.33
N PHE A 107 -7.74 4.02 -15.80
CA PHE A 107 -7.86 3.62 -17.18
C PHE A 107 -9.34 3.56 -17.55
N GLY A 108 -9.72 4.41 -18.50
CA GLY A 108 -11.05 4.46 -19.09
C GLY A 108 -11.51 3.07 -19.49
N VAL A 109 -12.63 2.65 -18.90
CA VAL A 109 -13.32 1.41 -19.24
C VAL A 109 -14.03 1.56 -20.59
N PRO A 110 -13.79 0.69 -21.59
CA PRO A 110 -14.85 0.29 -22.50
C PRO A 110 -15.63 -0.84 -21.80
N ALA A 111 -16.89 -0.54 -21.46
CA ALA A 111 -17.86 -1.51 -21.00
C ALA A 111 -17.95 -2.69 -21.98
N LEU A 112 -17.93 -3.94 -21.48
CA LEU A 112 -18.75 -5.03 -22.00
C LEU A 112 -18.78 -6.24 -21.03
N SER A 113 -19.92 -6.36 -20.35
CA SER A 113 -20.71 -7.57 -20.08
C SER A 113 -20.16 -8.77 -19.30
N ARG A 114 -20.85 -8.99 -18.16
CA ARG A 114 -21.23 -10.25 -17.48
C ARG A 114 -20.20 -10.98 -16.63
N VAL A 115 -20.11 -10.56 -15.37
CA VAL A 115 -20.43 -11.45 -14.23
C VAL A 115 -21.34 -10.66 -13.29
N ALA A 116 -22.50 -11.23 -12.95
CA ALA A 116 -23.46 -10.65 -12.03
C ALA A 116 -23.05 -10.92 -10.58
N GLN A 117 -23.42 -9.99 -9.69
CA GLN A 117 -23.55 -10.11 -8.22
C GLN A 117 -22.35 -9.73 -7.35
N ALA A 118 -21.94 -8.47 -7.43
CA ALA A 118 -21.89 -7.52 -6.31
C ALA A 118 -21.71 -6.14 -6.95
N SER A 119 -22.53 -5.15 -6.63
CA SER A 119 -22.49 -3.82 -7.25
C SER A 119 -21.05 -3.25 -7.18
N PRO A 120 -20.31 -3.17 -8.31
CA PRO A 120 -18.91 -2.74 -8.30
C PRO A 120 -18.76 -1.31 -7.77
N THR A 121 -19.83 -0.52 -7.89
CA THR A 121 -19.91 0.85 -7.39
C THR A 121 -19.86 0.94 -5.87
N ALA A 122 -20.47 0.00 -5.14
CA ALA A 122 -20.52 0.03 -3.67
C ALA A 122 -19.17 -0.36 -3.03
N ALA A 123 -18.52 -1.40 -3.56
CA ALA A 123 -17.19 -1.81 -3.09
C ALA A 123 -16.12 -0.78 -3.48
N PHE A 124 -16.23 -0.17 -4.65
CA PHE A 124 -15.34 0.90 -5.08
C PHE A 124 -15.53 2.16 -4.23
N SER A 125 -16.78 2.61 -3.99
CA SER A 125 -17.06 3.78 -3.16
C SER A 125 -16.65 3.57 -1.70
N ASP A 126 -16.86 2.38 -1.14
CA ASP A 126 -16.43 2.03 0.23
C ASP A 126 -14.90 2.00 0.35
N SER A 127 -14.19 1.42 -0.63
CA SER A 127 -12.72 1.44 -0.64
C SER A 127 -12.14 2.87 -0.78
N TYR A 128 -12.81 3.73 -1.55
CA TYR A 128 -12.43 5.13 -1.73
C TYR A 128 -12.68 5.94 -0.47
N GLN A 129 -13.86 5.78 0.14
CA GLN A 129 -14.22 6.42 1.41
C GLN A 129 -13.27 6.02 2.54
N ARG A 130 -12.91 4.74 2.66
CA ARG A 130 -11.91 4.28 3.64
C ARG A 130 -10.52 4.86 3.38
N GLY A 131 -10.13 5.01 2.12
CA GLY A 131 -8.87 5.65 1.74
C GLY A 131 -8.80 7.12 2.15
N ASP A 132 -9.86 7.87 1.87
CA ASP A 132 -9.97 9.29 2.21
C ASP A 132 -10.04 9.50 3.73
N GLN A 133 -10.79 8.65 4.43
CA GLN A 133 -10.93 8.66 5.88
C GLN A 133 -9.58 8.42 6.57
N MET A 134 -8.82 7.39 6.14
CA MET A 134 -7.49 7.14 6.68
C MET A 134 -6.50 8.27 6.40
N THR A 135 -6.62 8.92 5.24
CA THR A 135 -5.80 10.09 4.89
C THR A 135 -6.13 11.27 5.82
N SER A 136 -7.41 11.51 6.09
CA SER A 136 -7.88 12.53 7.03
C SER A 136 -7.37 12.27 8.45
N VAL A 137 -7.51 11.03 8.94
CA VAL A 137 -7.02 10.62 10.28
C VAL A 137 -5.51 10.83 10.42
N ARG A 138 -4.73 10.38 9.44
CA ARG A 138 -3.26 10.58 9.41
C ARG A 138 -2.92 12.07 9.46
N ARG A 139 -3.62 12.90 8.69
CA ARG A 139 -3.41 14.36 8.67
C ARG A 139 -3.78 15.02 9.99
N ALA A 140 -4.87 14.62 10.65
CA ALA A 140 -5.23 15.11 11.98
C ALA A 140 -4.14 14.78 13.02
N CYS A 141 -3.63 13.55 13.02
CA CYS A 141 -2.51 13.15 13.88
C CYS A 141 -1.23 13.96 13.61
N ALA A 142 -0.92 14.23 12.33
CA ALA A 142 0.21 15.07 11.96
C ALA A 142 0.03 16.53 12.43
N GLN A 143 -1.18 17.08 12.37
CA GLN A 143 -1.49 18.42 12.88
C GLN A 143 -1.26 18.55 14.40
N MET A 144 -1.40 17.45 15.15
CA MET A 144 -1.05 17.41 16.57
C MET A 144 0.47 17.33 16.83
N GLY A 145 1.31 17.35 15.79
CA GLY A 145 2.77 17.31 15.91
C GLY A 145 3.34 15.90 16.07
N THR A 146 2.50 14.86 15.97
CA THR A 146 2.98 13.48 15.94
C THR A 146 3.51 13.16 14.55
N ALA A 147 4.79 12.84 14.44
CA ALA A 147 5.42 12.59 13.14
C ALA A 147 5.15 11.14 12.66
N PRO A 148 4.93 10.92 11.36
CA PRO A 148 4.89 9.57 10.80
C PRO A 148 6.12 8.74 11.17
N GLY A 149 5.91 7.43 11.34
CA GLY A 149 6.94 6.48 11.77
C GLY A 149 7.24 6.49 13.28
N THR A 150 6.55 7.31 14.08
CA THR A 150 6.66 7.29 15.55
C THR A 150 5.55 6.44 16.18
N GLN A 151 5.82 5.89 17.38
CA GLN A 151 4.81 5.18 18.17
C GLN A 151 3.60 6.07 18.50
N GLY A 152 3.84 7.36 18.78
CA GLY A 152 2.77 8.33 19.07
C GLY A 152 1.82 8.52 17.89
N PHE A 153 2.35 8.60 16.67
CA PHE A 153 1.54 8.69 15.46
C PHE A 153 0.69 7.43 15.22
N GLN A 154 1.28 6.24 15.37
CA GLN A 154 0.54 4.97 15.23
C GLN A 154 -0.58 4.82 16.27
N THR A 155 -0.31 5.23 17.51
CA THR A 155 -1.32 5.23 18.58
C THR A 155 -2.45 6.21 18.28
N CYS A 156 -2.12 7.41 17.80
CA CYS A 156 -3.12 8.40 17.40
C CYS A 156 -4.02 7.88 16.28
N VAL A 157 -3.43 7.39 15.20
CA VAL A 157 -4.19 6.85 14.05
C VAL A 157 -5.05 5.68 14.46
N GLY A 158 -4.51 4.75 15.28
CA GLY A 158 -5.26 3.61 15.80
C GLY A 158 -6.47 4.03 16.63
N ASN A 159 -6.29 4.97 17.57
CA ASN A 159 -7.37 5.44 18.43
C ASN A 159 -8.45 6.19 17.64
N LEU A 160 -8.07 7.12 16.76
CA LEU A 160 -9.03 7.87 15.93
C LEU A 160 -9.79 6.91 15.00
N ASN A 161 -9.10 5.94 14.40
CA ASN A 161 -9.75 4.97 13.53
C ASN A 161 -10.78 4.12 14.30
N MET A 162 -10.49 3.69 15.53
CA MET A 162 -11.47 2.97 16.36
C MET A 162 -12.71 3.83 16.64
N THR A 163 -12.53 5.09 17.08
CA THR A 163 -13.65 5.99 17.38
C THR A 163 -14.58 6.20 16.19
N ILE A 164 -14.02 6.40 14.99
CA ILE A 164 -14.85 6.67 13.81
C ILE A 164 -15.62 5.40 13.38
N ASN A 165 -15.03 4.21 13.53
CA ASN A 165 -15.71 2.96 13.20
C ASN A 165 -16.82 2.60 14.23
N ASP A 166 -16.71 3.05 15.47
CA ASP A 166 -17.76 2.86 16.48
C ASP A 166 -19.00 3.72 16.18
N GLU A 167 -18.83 4.96 15.73
CA GLU A 167 -19.94 5.86 15.38
C GLU A 167 -20.78 5.33 14.18
N ASP A 168 -20.14 4.62 13.25
CA ASP A 168 -20.82 3.96 12.11
C ASP A 168 -21.66 2.75 12.54
N MET A 169 -21.37 2.11 13.69
CA MET A 169 -22.18 1.02 14.23
C MET A 169 -23.48 1.53 14.84
N ASP A 170 -23.43 2.67 15.53
CA ASP A 170 -24.62 3.30 16.13
C ASP A 170 -25.54 3.89 15.06
N ALA A 171 -24.98 4.40 13.95
CA ALA A 171 -25.77 4.96 12.84
C ALA A 171 -26.51 3.90 12.01
N ASN A 172 -26.05 2.64 12.00
CA ASN A 172 -26.64 1.55 11.23
C ASN A 172 -27.59 0.64 12.03
N GLY A 173 -27.85 0.95 13.30
CA GLY A 173 -28.96 0.38 14.08
C GLY A 173 -29.04 -1.15 14.08
N TYR A 174 -28.17 -1.80 14.85
CA TYR A 174 -28.38 -3.17 15.31
C TYR A 174 -28.49 -3.22 16.83
#